data_AF-A0A8D8H6A1-F1
#
_entry.id   AF-A0A8D8H6A1-F1
#
_cell.length_a   1.000
_cell.length_b   1.000
_cell.length_c   1.000
_cell.angle_alpha   90.00
_cell.angle_beta   90.00
_cell.angle_gamma   90.00
#
_symmetry.space_group_name_H-M   'P 1'
#
loop_
_entity.id
_entity.type
_entity.pdbx_description
1 polymer ?
#
loop_
_entity_poly.entity_id
_entity_poly.type
_entity_poly.pdbx_seq_one_letter_code
_entity_poly.pdbx_strand_id
1 'polypeptide(L)'
;KSGTCIRKEWQCDKEVDCDDGSDEVDCDAVNGTRSEQQFHVACGDGAFECKPGVCIEMSKVCDGRKDCSDGKDEGKACSTACAKSPCEQKCLPTPNGAICECRNGFTL
;
A
#
# COMPACT_ATOMS: atom_id res chain seq x y z
N LYS A 1 -3.51 -0.98 -10.80
CA LYS A 1 -2.36 -1.58 -10.12
C LYS A 1 -2.74 -2.98 -9.67
N SER A 2 -2.27 -3.97 -10.43
CA SER A 2 -2.32 -5.37 -10.01
C SER A 2 -1.42 -5.52 -8.78
N GLY A 3 -1.79 -6.29 -7.77
CA GLY A 3 -1.01 -6.44 -6.53
C GLY A 3 0.33 -7.18 -6.70
N THR A 4 0.86 -7.22 -7.92
CA THR A 4 2.06 -7.92 -8.38
C THR A 4 3.30 -7.08 -8.07
N CYS A 5 4.31 -7.69 -7.44
CA CYS A 5 5.52 -6.99 -7.03
C CYS A 5 6.67 -7.31 -7.98
N ILE A 6 7.02 -6.39 -8.86
CA ILE A 6 8.19 -6.52 -9.74
C ILE A 6 9.44 -5.91 -9.11
N ARG A 7 10.64 -6.27 -9.60
CA ARG A 7 11.87 -5.66 -9.09
C ARG A 7 11.91 -4.18 -9.49
N LYS A 8 12.45 -3.33 -8.61
CA LYS A 8 12.66 -1.90 -8.91
C LYS A 8 13.57 -1.69 -10.13
N GLU A 9 14.47 -2.65 -10.38
CA GLU A 9 15.35 -2.64 -11.55
C GLU A 9 14.62 -2.95 -12.87
N TRP A 10 13.43 -3.55 -12.79
CA TRP A 10 12.54 -3.90 -13.91
C TRP A 10 11.49 -2.83 -14.17
N GLN A 11 11.48 -1.78 -13.36
CA GLN A 11 10.68 -0.62 -13.69
C GLN A 11 11.44 0.20 -14.74
N CYS A 12 10.86 0.35 -15.93
CA CYS A 12 11.41 1.13 -17.02
C CYS A 12 12.71 0.56 -17.59
N ASP A 13 12.81 -0.76 -17.66
CA ASP A 13 13.96 -1.47 -18.20
C ASP A 13 13.79 -1.86 -19.68
N LYS A 14 12.64 -1.51 -20.27
CA LYS A 14 12.20 -1.77 -21.65
C LYS A 14 11.59 -3.15 -21.86
N GLU A 15 11.38 -3.93 -20.80
CA GLU A 15 10.67 -5.20 -20.82
C GLU A 15 9.35 -5.05 -20.04
N VAL A 16 8.26 -5.64 -20.56
CA VAL A 16 6.97 -5.64 -19.85
C VAL A 16 6.97 -6.81 -18.89
N ASP A 17 7.31 -6.55 -17.63
CA ASP A 17 7.32 -7.50 -16.52
C ASP A 17 6.01 -7.46 -15.72
N CYS A 18 5.28 -6.34 -15.70
CA CYS A 18 3.93 -6.30 -15.12
C CYS A 18 2.88 -6.83 -16.11
N ASP A 19 1.90 -7.59 -15.59
CA ASP A 19 0.77 -8.14 -16.36
C ASP A 19 -0.06 -7.04 -17.06
N ASP A 20 -0.08 -5.82 -16.49
CA ASP A 20 -0.73 -4.63 -17.04
C ASP A 20 0.21 -3.67 -17.77
N GLY A 21 1.50 -4.02 -17.92
CA GLY A 21 2.54 -3.16 -18.51
C GLY A 21 2.76 -1.85 -17.77
N SER A 22 2.32 -1.79 -16.50
CA SER A 22 2.36 -0.58 -15.68
C SER A 22 3.78 -0.16 -15.27
N ASP A 23 4.73 -1.07 -15.43
CA ASP A 23 6.16 -0.92 -15.18
C ASP A 23 6.90 -0.17 -16.29
N GLU A 24 6.41 -0.24 -17.53
CA GLU A 24 6.99 0.41 -18.71
C GLU A 24 6.26 1.70 -19.13
N VAL A 25 5.26 2.11 -18.35
CA VAL A 25 4.51 3.36 -18.55
C VAL A 25 4.90 4.39 -17.48
N ASP A 26 4.99 5.66 -17.87
CA ASP A 26 5.35 6.78 -16.98
C ASP A 26 6.79 6.72 -16.40
N CYS A 27 7.76 6.39 -17.26
CA CYS A 27 9.19 6.27 -16.92
C CYS A 27 9.93 7.60 -16.67
N ASP A 28 9.28 8.74 -16.91
CA ASP A 28 9.84 10.07 -16.60
C ASP A 28 10.00 10.30 -15.09
N ALA A 29 9.32 9.50 -14.26
CA ALA A 29 9.32 9.59 -12.81
C ALA A 29 10.55 8.96 -12.11
N VAL A 30 11.37 8.18 -12.81
CA VAL A 30 12.40 7.31 -12.20
C VAL A 30 13.71 8.06 -11.89
N ASN A 31 13.93 9.25 -12.46
CA ASN A 31 15.15 10.05 -12.27
C ASN A 31 15.13 11.06 -11.09
N GLY A 32 14.40 10.75 -10.01
CA GLY A 32 14.71 11.35 -8.70
C GLY A 32 13.74 12.36 -8.12
N THR A 33 12.52 12.48 -8.61
CA THR A 33 11.44 13.17 -7.89
C THR A 33 10.07 12.57 -8.20
N ARG A 34 9.81 11.31 -7.83
CA ARG A 34 8.49 11.04 -7.24
C ARG A 34 8.56 11.46 -5.77
N SER A 35 8.71 12.78 -5.57
CA SER A 35 8.12 13.38 -4.37
C SER A 35 6.63 13.09 -4.52
N GLU A 36 6.09 12.36 -3.55
CA GLU A 36 4.67 12.44 -3.26
C GLU A 36 3.79 12.08 -4.47
N GLN A 37 3.47 10.79 -4.63
CA GLN A 37 2.05 10.51 -4.83
C GLN A 37 1.37 10.92 -3.52
N GLN A 38 1.11 12.23 -3.43
CA GLN A 38 0.26 12.93 -2.48
C GLN A 38 -1.17 12.40 -2.68
N PHE A 39 -1.37 11.13 -2.37
CA PHE A 39 -2.67 10.53 -2.30
C PHE A 39 -3.03 10.42 -0.82
N HIS A 40 -3.42 11.59 -0.31
CA HIS A 40 -4.08 11.84 0.97
C HIS A 40 -3.56 11.05 2.16
N VAL A 41 -2.72 11.68 2.98
CA VAL A 41 -2.70 11.26 4.38
C VAL A 41 -2.33 12.45 5.26
N ALA A 42 -3.15 12.80 6.25
CA ALA A 42 -2.71 13.68 7.33
C ALA A 42 -1.69 12.96 8.26
N CYS A 43 -1.27 11.75 7.91
CA CYS A 43 -0.39 10.84 8.64
C CYS A 43 0.75 10.39 7.72
N GLY A 44 1.99 10.28 8.21
CA GLY A 44 3.13 9.93 7.36
C GLY A 44 3.05 8.53 6.71
N ASP A 45 4.04 8.21 5.87
CA ASP A 45 4.22 6.89 5.27
C ASP A 45 4.15 5.78 6.33
N GLY A 46 3.31 4.76 6.10
CA GLY A 46 3.10 3.66 7.05
C GLY A 46 2.17 3.97 8.23
N ALA A 47 1.41 5.06 8.19
CA ALA A 47 0.40 5.38 9.19
C ALA A 47 -1.03 5.34 8.62
N PHE A 48 -1.97 4.90 9.45
CA PHE A 48 -3.39 4.89 9.16
C PHE A 48 -4.10 6.04 9.86
N GLU A 49 -4.86 6.80 9.08
CA GLU A 49 -5.70 7.88 9.59
C GLU A 49 -7.05 7.32 10.04
N CYS A 50 -7.29 7.31 11.35
CA CYS A 50 -8.59 6.91 11.89
C CYS A 50 -9.63 8.01 11.78
N LYS A 51 -9.18 9.26 11.92
CA LYS A 51 -9.94 10.50 11.78
C LYS A 51 -8.99 11.57 11.25
N PRO A 52 -9.49 12.63 10.61
CA PRO A 52 -8.67 13.76 10.19
C PRO A 52 -7.77 14.24 11.35
N GLY A 53 -6.45 14.08 11.20
CA GLY A 53 -5.45 14.44 12.21
C GLY A 53 -5.21 13.43 13.35
N VAL A 54 -5.80 12.24 13.32
CA VAL A 54 -5.54 11.14 14.26
C VAL A 54 -4.94 9.95 13.52
N CYS A 55 -3.66 9.72 13.80
CA CYS A 55 -2.82 8.76 13.12
C CYS A 55 -2.40 7.63 14.06
N ILE A 56 -2.50 6.40 13.59
CA ILE A 56 -1.92 5.23 14.24
C ILE A 56 -0.96 4.54 13.27
N GLU A 57 -0.05 3.74 13.79
CA GLU A 57 0.85 2.94 12.95
C GLU A 57 0.05 1.87 12.18
N MET A 58 0.42 1.59 10.92
CA MET A 58 -0.22 0.51 10.15
C MET A 58 -0.11 -0.85 10.84
N SER A 59 0.91 -1.07 11.68
CA SER A 59 1.04 -2.30 12.48
C SER A 59 0.00 -2.44 13.58
N LYS A 60 -0.71 -1.37 13.93
CA LYS A 60 -1.82 -1.33 14.91
C LYS A 60 -3.19 -1.37 14.25
N VAL A 61 -3.23 -1.27 12.93
CA VAL A 61 -4.47 -1.49 12.20
C VAL A 61 -4.66 -2.99 12.15
N CYS A 62 -5.87 -3.45 12.44
CA CYS A 62 -6.21 -4.85 12.28
C CYS A 62 -5.41 -5.80 13.18
N ASP A 63 -4.93 -5.31 14.33
CA ASP A 63 -4.09 -6.06 15.26
C ASP A 63 -4.90 -6.78 16.36
N GLY A 64 -6.24 -6.64 16.33
CA GLY A 64 -7.16 -7.19 17.32
C GLY A 64 -7.41 -6.27 18.51
N ARG A 65 -6.85 -5.06 18.51
CA ARG A 65 -7.02 -4.04 19.55
C ARG A 65 -7.60 -2.78 18.95
N LYS A 66 -8.46 -2.11 19.72
CA LYS A 66 -8.95 -0.78 19.35
C LYS A 66 -7.92 0.26 19.76
N ASP A 67 -7.00 0.57 18.86
CA ASP A 67 -6.06 1.68 18.99
C ASP A 67 -6.72 3.02 18.65
N CYS A 68 -7.76 3.01 17.82
CA CYS A 68 -8.55 4.21 17.59
C CYS A 68 -9.74 4.36 18.53
N SER A 69 -10.05 5.61 18.87
CA SER A 69 -11.08 5.97 19.85
C SER A 69 -12.47 5.42 19.49
N ASP A 70 -12.74 5.27 18.18
CA ASP A 70 -13.97 4.69 17.67
C ASP A 70 -13.85 3.18 17.35
N GLY A 71 -12.65 2.61 17.43
CA GLY A 71 -12.33 1.24 17.00
C GLY A 71 -12.46 1.03 15.49
N LYS A 72 -12.25 2.09 14.70
CA LYS A 72 -12.38 2.02 13.23
C LYS A 72 -11.26 1.23 12.57
N ASP A 73 -10.09 1.23 13.18
CA ASP A 73 -8.94 0.40 12.87
C ASP A 73 -9.29 -1.10 12.84
N GLU A 74 -10.21 -1.53 13.72
CA GLU A 74 -10.70 -2.91 13.82
C GLU A 74 -12.01 -3.16 13.04
N GLY A 75 -12.10 -2.63 11.83
CA GLY A 75 -13.29 -2.75 10.98
C GLY A 75 -13.58 -4.18 10.51
N LYS A 76 -14.83 -4.48 10.12
CA LYS A 76 -15.23 -5.83 9.66
C LYS A 76 -14.45 -6.34 8.44
N ALA A 77 -13.96 -5.45 7.59
CA ALA A 77 -13.21 -5.86 6.40
C ALA A 77 -11.83 -6.42 6.74
N CYS A 78 -11.32 -6.16 7.94
CA CYS A 78 -10.01 -6.56 8.42
C CYS A 78 -9.67 -8.04 8.16
N SER A 79 -10.58 -8.95 8.55
CA SER A 79 -10.39 -10.39 8.39
C SER A 79 -10.47 -10.86 6.93
N THR A 80 -11.10 -10.08 6.06
CA THR A 80 -11.29 -10.42 4.64
C THR A 80 -10.40 -9.63 3.69
N ALA A 81 -9.75 -8.56 4.19
CA ALA A 81 -8.97 -7.62 3.41
C ALA A 81 -7.86 -8.38 2.68
N CYS A 82 -6.96 -9.03 3.43
CA CYS A 82 -5.87 -9.80 2.82
C CYS A 82 -6.30 -11.14 2.23
N ALA A 83 -7.44 -11.70 2.66
CA ALA A 83 -7.93 -12.96 2.12
C ALA A 83 -8.44 -12.85 0.67
N LYS A 84 -8.88 -11.65 0.26
CA LYS A 84 -9.39 -11.38 -1.09
C LYS A 84 -8.48 -10.48 -1.92
N SER A 85 -7.34 -10.07 -1.39
CA SER A 85 -6.46 -9.15 -2.09
C SER A 85 -5.45 -9.89 -2.97
N PRO A 86 -5.14 -9.36 -4.17
CA PRO A 86 -4.13 -9.91 -5.07
C PRO A 86 -2.70 -9.57 -4.63
N CYS A 87 -2.47 -9.25 -3.35
CA CYS A 87 -1.15 -8.82 -2.88
C CYS A 87 -0.18 -10.00 -2.89
N GLU A 88 0.89 -9.87 -3.67
CA GLU A 88 1.85 -10.96 -3.85
C GLU A 88 2.83 -11.10 -2.66
N GLN A 89 3.32 -9.98 -2.13
CA GLN A 89 4.37 -10.00 -1.09
C GLN A 89 3.89 -9.59 0.30
N LYS A 90 3.61 -8.30 0.53
CA LYS A 90 3.05 -7.82 1.78
C LYS A 90 1.61 -7.38 1.54
N CYS A 91 0.72 -7.86 2.40
CA CYS A 91 -0.63 -7.36 2.49
C CYS A 91 -0.83 -6.73 3.85
N LEU A 92 -1.25 -5.46 3.85
CA LEU A 92 -1.65 -4.72 5.04
C LEU A 92 -3.19 -4.71 5.09
N PRO A 93 -3.81 -5.42 6.03
CA PRO A 93 -5.25 -5.39 6.20
C PRO A 93 -5.67 -4.02 6.75
N THR A 94 -6.63 -3.36 6.09
CA THR A 94 -7.23 -2.13 6.59
C THR A 94 -8.74 -2.31 6.72
N PRO A 95 -9.41 -1.52 7.57
CA PRO A 95 -10.86 -1.58 7.75
C PRO A 95 -11.67 -1.25 6.49
N ASN A 96 -11.05 -0.65 5.47
CA ASN A 96 -11.69 -0.31 4.19
C ASN A 96 -11.23 -1.18 3.00
N GLY A 97 -10.32 -2.14 3.21
CA GLY A 97 -9.72 -2.94 2.15
C GLY A 97 -8.27 -3.31 2.46
N ALA A 98 -7.60 -4.10 1.63
CA ALA A 98 -6.18 -4.36 1.85
C ALA A 98 -5.30 -3.47 0.97
N ILE A 99 -4.19 -3.02 1.55
CA ILE A 99 -3.14 -2.31 0.85
C ILE A 99 -2.02 -3.30 0.57
N CYS A 100 -1.55 -3.34 -0.67
CA CYS A 100 -0.39 -4.14 -1.02
C CYS A 100 0.87 -3.30 -0.80
N GLU A 101 1.88 -3.90 -0.18
CA GLU A 101 3.23 -3.39 -0.12
C GLU A 101 4.17 -4.40 -0.78
N CYS A 102 5.26 -3.92 -1.36
CA CYS A 102 6.34 -4.79 -1.81
C CYS A 102 7.52 -4.71 -0.85
N ARG A 103 8.34 -5.76 -0.83
CA ARG A 103 9.58 -5.80 -0.07
C ARG A 103 10.57 -4.76 -0.62
N ASN A 104 11.54 -4.38 0.21
CA ASN A 104 12.62 -3.51 -0.25
C ASN A 104 13.30 -4.09 -1.50
N GLY A 105 13.36 -3.29 -2.56
CA GLY A 105 13.85 -3.72 -3.88
C GLY A 105 12.75 -4.09 -4.88
N PHE A 106 11.48 -4.08 -4.47
CA PHE A 106 10.33 -4.36 -5.34
C PHE A 106 9.35 -3.18 -5.37
N THR A 107 8.55 -3.06 -6.44
CA THR A 107 7.55 -2.01 -6.65
C THR A 107 6.25 -2.58 -7.24
N LEU A 108 5.14 -1.87 -6.99
CA LEU A 108 3.79 -2.07 -7.56
C LEU A 108 3.52 -1.14 -8.74
#